data_AF-X1U601-F1
#
_entry.id   AF-X1U601-F1
#
_cell.length_a   1.000
_cell.length_b   1.000
_cell.length_c   1.000
_cell.angle_alpha   90.00
_cell.angle_beta   90.00
_cell.angle_gamma   90.00
#
_symmetry.space_group_name_H-M   'P 1'
#
loop_
_entity.id
_entity.type
_entity.pdbx_description
1 polymer ?
#
loop_
_entity_poly.entity_id
_entity_poly.type
_entity_poly.pdbx_seq_one_letter_code
_entity_poly.pdbx_strand_id
1 'polypeptide(L)'
;AGWLQGYHWDYFTTITFRSPRREPYYALKHVWSELQKHFVGRAFLGVEPHQSGDLHIHGILAGRPPGWQPEIELPWDIWQGLFDRFGRAKVEACNTHEAVTAYCAKYILKQQSTVADYYGVFGNKLSWQGGRL
;
A
#
# COMPACT_ATOMS: atom_id res chain seq x y z
N ALA A 1 1.05 -15.59 2.87
CA ALA A 1 1.80 -14.31 2.95
C ALA A 1 3.21 -14.35 2.37
N GLY A 2 3.96 -15.47 2.51
CA GLY A 2 5.37 -15.53 2.12
C GLY A 2 5.70 -15.13 0.67
N TRP A 3 4.74 -15.22 -0.25
CA TRP A 3 4.96 -14.82 -1.65
C TRP A 3 5.25 -13.32 -1.81
N LEU A 4 4.71 -12.43 -0.96
CA LEU A 4 4.99 -10.97 -1.03
C LEU A 4 6.44 -10.63 -0.67
N GLN A 5 7.10 -11.51 0.11
CA GLN A 5 8.52 -11.44 0.43
C GLN A 5 9.39 -11.80 -0.79
N GLY A 6 8.81 -12.40 -1.83
CA GLY A 6 9.54 -12.62 -3.08
C GLY A 6 9.76 -11.37 -3.91
N TYR A 7 9.40 -10.17 -3.43
CA TYR A 7 9.36 -8.95 -4.23
C TYR A 7 10.09 -7.78 -3.55
N HIS A 8 10.71 -6.93 -4.38
CA HIS A 8 11.22 -5.63 -3.93
C HIS A 8 10.08 -4.65 -3.64
N TRP A 9 10.19 -3.84 -2.60
CA TRP A 9 9.21 -2.81 -2.27
C TRP A 9 9.95 -1.52 -1.99
N ASP A 10 9.46 -0.42 -2.57
CA ASP A 10 10.11 0.87 -2.48
C ASP A 10 9.64 1.61 -1.22
N TYR A 11 8.32 1.62 -0.99
CA TYR A 11 7.72 2.40 0.09
C TYR A 11 6.70 1.63 0.92
N PHE A 12 6.63 2.00 2.19
CA PHE A 12 5.52 1.73 3.08
C PHE A 12 4.63 2.96 3.16
N THR A 13 3.32 2.77 3.23
CA THR A 13 2.35 3.85 3.40
C THR A 13 1.26 3.54 4.41
N THR A 14 0.76 4.57 5.10
CA THR A 14 -0.51 4.52 5.82
C THR A 14 -1.41 5.68 5.43
N ILE A 15 -2.73 5.46 5.48
CA ILE A 15 -3.74 6.48 5.21
C ILE A 15 -4.83 6.41 6.28
N THR A 16 -5.05 7.53 6.97
CA THR A 16 -6.18 7.78 7.85
C THR A 16 -7.06 8.84 7.21
N PHE A 17 -8.31 8.47 6.90
CA PHE A 17 -9.20 9.36 6.17
C PHE A 17 -9.64 10.55 7.04
N ARG A 18 -9.65 11.74 6.44
CA ARG A 18 -10.24 12.95 7.03
C ARG A 18 -11.75 12.81 7.18
N SER A 19 -12.37 12.11 6.24
CA SER A 19 -13.80 11.79 6.23
C SER A 19 -13.97 10.29 6.32
N PRO A 20 -14.67 9.76 7.34
CA PRO A 20 -14.75 8.34 7.56
C PRO A 20 -15.24 7.56 6.34
N ARG A 21 -14.55 6.48 6.03
CA ARG A 21 -14.93 5.54 4.97
C ARG A 21 -15.50 4.30 5.62
N ARG A 22 -16.59 3.77 5.06
CA ARG A 22 -17.23 2.54 5.57
C ARG A 22 -17.00 1.32 4.69
N GLU A 23 -16.74 1.54 3.41
CA GLU A 23 -16.63 0.47 2.41
C GLU A 23 -15.17 0.20 2.05
N PRO A 24 -14.57 -0.91 2.51
CA PRO A 24 -13.15 -1.21 2.31
C PRO A 24 -12.76 -1.31 0.83
N TYR A 25 -13.62 -1.93 0.01
CA TYR A 25 -13.39 -2.08 -1.43
C TYR A 25 -13.17 -0.72 -2.12
N TYR A 26 -14.10 0.21 -1.92
CA TYR A 26 -14.03 1.53 -2.56
C TYR A 26 -12.91 2.39 -1.96
N ALA A 27 -12.65 2.26 -0.65
CA ALA A 27 -11.52 2.92 -0.01
C ALA A 27 -10.19 2.52 -0.65
N LEU A 28 -9.95 1.21 -0.84
CA LEU A 28 -8.72 0.74 -1.50
C LEU A 28 -8.64 1.17 -2.96
N LYS A 29 -9.74 1.10 -3.71
CA LYS A 29 -9.78 1.52 -5.12
C LYS A 29 -9.46 3.00 -5.30
N HIS A 30 -9.96 3.87 -4.42
CA HIS A 30 -9.65 5.29 -4.47
C HIS A 30 -8.20 5.57 -4.14
N VAL A 31 -7.66 4.93 -3.08
CA VAL A 31 -6.22 5.07 -2.76
C VAL A 31 -5.36 4.59 -3.92
N TRP A 32 -5.68 3.42 -4.49
CA TRP A 32 -4.97 2.92 -5.68
C TRP A 32 -5.00 3.93 -6.84
N SER A 33 -6.17 4.51 -7.15
CA SER A 33 -6.28 5.50 -8.21
C SER A 33 -5.42 6.74 -7.98
N GLU A 34 -5.19 7.14 -6.72
CA GLU A 34 -4.28 8.25 -6.40
C GLU A 34 -2.83 7.83 -6.58
N LEU A 35 -2.45 6.67 -6.03
CA LEU A 35 -1.10 6.11 -6.14
C LEU A 35 -0.64 5.95 -7.61
N GLN A 36 -1.55 5.62 -8.53
CA GLN A 36 -1.23 5.52 -9.95
C GLN A 36 -0.77 6.84 -10.57
N LYS A 37 -1.16 7.99 -10.02
CA LYS A 37 -0.71 9.31 -10.50
C LYS A 37 0.75 9.57 -10.15
N HIS A 38 1.24 8.91 -9.10
CA HIS A 38 2.63 8.97 -8.62
C HIS A 38 3.47 7.78 -9.13
N PHE A 39 3.04 7.19 -10.25
CA PHE A 39 3.74 6.13 -10.97
C PHE A 39 3.99 4.84 -10.18
N VAL A 40 3.19 4.61 -9.14
CA VAL A 40 3.17 3.32 -8.44
C VAL A 40 2.71 2.23 -9.40
N GLY A 41 3.59 1.26 -9.66
CA GLY A 41 3.36 0.16 -10.59
C GLY A 41 2.62 -1.02 -9.96
N ARG A 42 2.89 -1.28 -8.68
CA ARG A 42 2.19 -2.30 -7.88
C ARG A 42 2.00 -1.85 -6.44
N ALA A 43 0.95 -2.36 -5.82
CA ALA A 43 0.72 -2.16 -4.40
C ALA A 43 0.02 -3.36 -3.78
N PHE A 44 0.31 -3.62 -2.51
CA PHE A 44 -0.52 -4.45 -1.66
C PHE A 44 -1.09 -3.56 -0.56
N LEU A 45 -2.42 -3.42 -0.51
CA LEU A 45 -3.11 -2.55 0.43
C LEU A 45 -4.00 -3.37 1.35
N GLY A 46 -3.86 -3.19 2.66
CA GLY A 46 -4.69 -3.81 3.70
C GLY A 46 -5.54 -2.76 4.41
N VAL A 47 -6.74 -3.15 4.82
CA VAL A 47 -7.66 -2.32 5.61
C VAL A 47 -7.75 -2.86 7.03
N GLU A 48 -7.56 -1.98 8.02
CA GLU A 48 -7.83 -2.23 9.43
C GLU A 48 -8.91 -1.28 9.94
N PRO A 49 -9.84 -1.73 10.79
CA PRO A 49 -10.65 -0.80 11.56
C PRO A 49 -9.76 -0.06 12.55
N HIS A 50 -9.78 1.25 12.45
CA HIS A 50 -9.17 2.17 13.39
C HIS A 50 -9.98 2.20 14.69
N GLN A 51 -9.33 2.48 15.82
CA GLN A 51 -9.99 2.54 17.14
C GLN A 51 -11.13 3.57 17.20
N SER A 52 -11.17 4.53 16.27
CA SER A 52 -12.25 5.51 16.10
C SER A 52 -13.48 4.99 15.33
N GLY A 53 -13.49 3.73 14.89
CA GLY A 53 -14.54 3.15 14.05
C GLY A 53 -14.44 3.50 12.56
N ASP A 54 -13.32 4.11 12.13
CA ASP A 54 -13.03 4.44 10.73
C ASP A 54 -12.10 3.40 10.10
N LEU A 55 -11.98 3.37 8.77
CA LEU A 55 -11.01 2.53 8.09
C LEU A 55 -9.63 3.17 8.07
N HIS A 56 -8.61 2.39 8.40
CA HIS A 56 -7.21 2.75 8.24
C HIS A 56 -6.59 1.87 7.18
N ILE A 57 -5.94 2.47 6.18
CA ILE A 57 -5.24 1.72 5.15
C ILE A 57 -3.78 1.67 5.51
N HIS A 58 -3.21 0.49 5.35
CA HIS A 58 -1.78 0.32 5.27
C HIS A 58 -1.41 -0.26 3.90
N GLY A 59 -0.24 0.09 3.38
CA GLY A 59 0.20 -0.38 2.07
C GLY A 59 1.70 -0.54 1.94
N ILE A 60 2.09 -1.44 1.06
CA ILE A 60 3.44 -1.50 0.49
C ILE A 60 3.35 -1.21 -1.00
N LEU A 61 4.25 -0.36 -1.49
CA LEU A 61 4.23 0.24 -2.80
C LEU A 61 5.52 -0.10 -3.52
N ALA A 62 5.43 -0.35 -4.82
CA ALA A 62 6.60 -0.36 -5.67
C ALA A 62 6.32 0.29 -7.01
N GLY A 63 7.36 0.90 -7.57
CA GLY A 63 7.38 1.39 -8.94
C GLY A 63 7.28 0.26 -9.96
N ARG A 64 7.45 0.64 -11.22
CA ARG A 64 7.64 -0.35 -12.28
C ARG A 64 9.05 -0.96 -12.19
N PRO A 65 9.28 -2.12 -12.85
CA PRO A 65 10.60 -2.73 -12.89
C PRO A 65 11.69 -1.75 -13.36
N PRO A 66 12.96 -1.95 -12.96
CA PRO A 66 14.07 -1.12 -13.40
C PRO A 66 14.09 -0.92 -14.93
N GLY A 67 14.37 0.31 -15.37
CA GLY A 67 14.39 0.67 -16.79
C GLY A 67 13.04 1.09 -17.38
N TRP A 68 11.96 1.10 -16.59
CA TRP A 68 10.67 1.65 -17.00
C TRP A 68 10.48 3.07 -16.50
N GLN A 69 10.20 3.99 -17.42
CA GLN A 69 9.78 5.35 -17.09
C GLN A 69 8.24 5.51 -17.15
N PRO A 70 7.69 6.46 -16.40
CA PRO A 70 8.34 7.23 -15.33
C PRO A 70 8.67 6.38 -14.10
N GLU A 71 9.72 6.77 -13.38
CA GLU A 71 10.07 6.18 -12.08
C GLU A 71 9.01 6.55 -11.04
N ILE A 72 8.92 5.75 -9.97
CA ILE A 72 8.05 6.09 -8.83
C ILE A 72 8.50 7.43 -8.23
N GLU A 73 7.53 8.28 -7.88
CA GLU A 73 7.85 9.58 -7.29
C GLU A 73 8.43 9.45 -5.87
N LEU A 74 9.03 10.53 -5.38
CA LEU A 74 9.66 10.54 -4.07
C LEU A 74 8.62 10.46 -2.96
N PRO A 75 8.98 9.95 -1.75
CA PRO A 75 8.02 9.74 -0.67
C PRO A 75 7.18 10.97 -0.31
N TRP A 76 7.76 12.17 -0.37
CA TRP A 76 7.06 13.42 -0.03
C TRP A 76 6.05 13.84 -1.09
N ASP A 77 6.29 13.54 -2.36
CA ASP A 77 5.36 13.86 -3.46
C ASP A 77 4.13 12.93 -3.40
N ILE A 78 4.37 11.63 -3.20
CA ILE A 78 3.31 10.65 -2.94
C ILE A 78 2.53 11.04 -1.68
N TRP A 79 3.24 11.40 -0.61
CA TRP A 79 2.62 11.82 0.64
C TRP A 79 1.72 13.04 0.45
N GLN A 80 2.17 14.06 -0.28
CA GLN A 80 1.40 15.28 -0.53
C GLN A 80 0.09 14.95 -1.26
N GLY A 81 0.14 14.13 -2.33
CA GLY A 81 -1.06 13.72 -3.06
C GLY A 81 -2.05 12.92 -2.20
N LEU A 82 -1.54 11.97 -1.41
CA LEU A 82 -2.37 11.23 -0.45
C LEU A 82 -2.95 12.15 0.63
N PHE A 83 -2.17 13.13 1.09
CA PHE A 83 -2.57 14.04 2.14
C PHE A 83 -3.71 14.96 1.70
N ASP A 84 -3.52 15.59 0.54
CA ASP A 84 -4.51 16.49 -0.06
C ASP A 84 -5.82 15.76 -0.32
N ARG A 85 -5.73 14.54 -0.87
CA ARG A 85 -6.89 13.75 -1.28
C ARG A 85 -7.63 13.10 -0.11
N PHE A 86 -6.92 12.51 0.84
CA PHE A 86 -7.52 11.62 1.82
C PHE A 86 -7.43 12.10 3.26
N GLY A 87 -6.41 12.88 3.64
CA GLY A 87 -6.17 13.27 5.02
C GLY A 87 -4.83 12.80 5.53
N ARG A 88 -4.71 12.38 6.78
CA ARG A 88 -3.39 12.04 7.33
C ARG A 88 -2.81 10.83 6.58
N ALA A 89 -1.60 10.98 6.08
CA ALA A 89 -0.87 9.91 5.41
C ALA A 89 0.56 9.84 5.93
N LYS A 90 1.17 8.67 5.75
CA LYS A 90 2.59 8.42 5.95
C LYS A 90 3.12 7.73 4.70
N VAL A 91 4.31 8.12 4.23
CA VAL A 91 5.03 7.41 3.17
C VAL A 91 6.50 7.36 3.57
N GLU A 92 7.08 6.18 3.61
CA GLU A 92 8.45 5.94 4.07
C GLU A 92 9.16 4.93 3.18
N ALA A 93 10.47 5.08 3.01
CA ALA A 93 11.31 4.06 2.40
C ALA A 93 11.19 2.72 3.15
N CYS A 94 11.07 1.63 2.38
CA CYS A 94 11.19 0.30 2.94
C CYS A 94 12.66 0.04 3.30
N ASN A 95 13.00 0.28 4.58
CA ASN A 95 14.39 0.19 5.04
C ASN A 95 14.94 -1.24 5.07
N THR A 96 14.09 -2.26 5.26
CA THR A 96 14.52 -3.68 5.23
C THR A 96 13.42 -4.60 4.71
N HIS A 97 13.84 -5.72 4.13
CA HIS A 97 12.95 -6.78 3.67
C HIS A 97 12.22 -7.47 4.83
N GLU A 98 12.85 -7.58 6.00
CA GLU A 98 12.22 -8.05 7.23
C GLU A 98 11.06 -7.16 7.69
N ALA A 99 11.17 -5.83 7.53
CA ALA A 99 10.09 -4.91 7.91
C ALA A 99 8.85 -5.11 7.03
N VAL A 100 9.04 -5.34 5.72
CA VAL A 100 7.97 -5.69 4.78
C VAL A 100 7.37 -7.06 5.10
N THR A 101 8.22 -8.01 5.49
CA THR A 101 7.82 -9.36 5.90
C THR A 101 6.97 -9.34 7.16
N ALA A 102 7.41 -8.63 8.20
CA ALA A 102 6.69 -8.46 9.45
C ALA A 102 5.37 -7.71 9.23
N TYR A 103 5.37 -6.71 8.34
CA TYR A 103 4.17 -6.04 7.86
C TYR A 103 3.22 -7.04 7.21
N CYS A 104 3.62 -7.72 6.13
CA CYS A 104 2.79 -8.71 5.44
C CYS A 104 2.27 -9.81 6.38
N ALA A 105 3.11 -10.29 7.30
CA ALA A 105 2.73 -11.26 8.32
C ALA A 105 1.67 -10.68 9.27
N LYS A 106 1.81 -9.45 9.76
CA LYS A 106 0.84 -8.81 10.64
C LYS A 106 -0.55 -8.70 10.00
N TYR A 107 -0.65 -8.26 8.75
CA TYR A 107 -1.96 -8.03 8.10
C TYR A 107 -2.57 -9.29 7.48
N ILE A 108 -1.74 -10.25 7.01
CA ILE A 108 -2.24 -11.51 6.45
C ILE A 108 -2.50 -12.55 7.55
N LEU A 109 -1.74 -12.58 8.65
CA LEU A 109 -1.98 -13.51 9.76
C LEU A 109 -3.05 -13.01 10.73
N LYS A 110 -3.27 -11.70 10.86
CA LYS A 110 -4.46 -11.18 11.58
C LYS A 110 -5.79 -11.67 10.98
N GLN A 111 -5.79 -12.11 9.71
CA GLN A 111 -6.95 -12.81 9.13
C GLN A 111 -7.36 -14.07 9.90
N GLN A 112 -6.47 -14.65 10.71
CA GLN A 112 -6.80 -15.86 11.47
C GLN A 112 -7.34 -15.59 12.87
N SER A 113 -7.19 -14.39 13.43
CA SER A 113 -7.57 -14.15 14.82
C SER A 113 -8.52 -12.99 15.05
N THR A 114 -8.43 -11.86 14.34
CA THR A 114 -9.37 -10.72 14.50
C THR A 114 -8.97 -9.51 13.63
N VAL A 115 -9.86 -9.08 12.73
CA VAL A 115 -10.02 -7.71 12.20
C VAL A 115 -8.91 -7.09 11.33
N ALA A 116 -8.55 -7.76 10.24
CA ALA A 116 -8.13 -7.09 9.01
C ALA A 116 -9.03 -7.62 7.88
N ASP A 117 -10.23 -7.05 7.76
CA ASP A 117 -11.36 -7.69 7.05
C ASP A 117 -11.23 -7.66 5.52
N TYR A 118 -10.30 -6.88 4.97
CA TYR A 118 -10.17 -6.71 3.52
C TYR A 118 -8.76 -6.31 3.09
N TYR A 119 -8.27 -6.93 2.00
CA TYR A 119 -7.05 -6.51 1.32
C TYR A 119 -7.24 -6.50 -0.20
N GLY A 120 -6.41 -5.72 -0.89
CA GLY A 120 -6.36 -5.62 -2.33
C GLY A 120 -4.94 -5.76 -2.86
N VAL A 121 -4.80 -6.52 -3.94
CA VAL A 121 -3.57 -6.68 -4.71
C VAL A 121 -3.71 -5.87 -5.99
N PHE A 122 -2.84 -4.89 -6.20
CA PHE A 122 -2.93 -3.92 -7.28
C PHE A 122 -1.67 -3.91 -8.15
N GLY A 123 -1.84 -3.57 -9.43
CA GLY A 123 -0.77 -3.56 -10.43
C GLY A 123 -1.04 -4.55 -11.57
N ASN A 124 -0.39 -4.32 -12.71
CA ASN A 124 -0.53 -5.17 -13.90
C ASN A 124 0.46 -6.35 -13.88
N LYS A 125 0.25 -7.35 -14.75
CA LYS A 125 1.07 -8.56 -14.83
C LYS A 125 2.57 -8.26 -14.95
N LEU A 126 2.95 -7.24 -15.73
CA LEU A 126 4.35 -6.84 -15.93
C LEU A 126 5.00 -6.31 -14.64
N SER A 127 4.26 -5.49 -13.89
CA SER A 127 4.71 -4.91 -12.62
C SER A 127 4.95 -5.98 -11.56
N TRP A 128 4.24 -7.11 -11.64
CA TRP A 128 4.48 -8.27 -10.78
C TRP A 128 5.61 -9.16 -11.34
N GLN A 129 5.62 -9.49 -12.63
CA GLN A 129 6.66 -10.36 -13.20
C GLN A 129 8.08 -9.81 -13.09
N GLY A 130 8.28 -8.50 -13.26
CA GLY A 130 9.60 -7.87 -13.34
C GLY A 130 10.20 -7.41 -12.01
N GLY A 131 9.54 -7.61 -10.86
CA GLY A 131 10.10 -7.16 -9.57
C GLY A 131 10.19 -8.24 -8.52
N ARG A 132 10.33 -9.50 -8.97
CA ARG A 132 10.68 -10.63 -8.12
C ARG A 132 12.17 -10.53 -7.75
N LEU A 133 12.51 -10.78 -6.48
CA LEU A 133 13.88 -10.88 -5.99
C LEU A 133 14.56 -12.16 -6.49
#